data_AF-A0A7V9KY94-F1
#
_entry.id   AF-A0A7V9KY94-F1
#
_cell.length_a   1.000
_cell.length_b   1.000
_cell.length_c   1.000
_cell.angle_alpha   90.00
_cell.angle_beta   90.00
_cell.angle_gamma   90.00
#
_symmetry.space_group_name_H-M   'P 1'
#
loop_
_entity.id
_entity.type
_entity.pdbx_description
1 polymer ?
#
loop_
_entity_poly.entity_id
_entity_poly.type
_entity_poly.pdbx_seq_one_letter_code
_entity_poly.pdbx_strand_id
1 'polypeptide(L)'
;MTTLVEGEPEPGPLAGLDTAVIDRLSLTGVRFTPSIAEAEHEVASGRAEAAFLVRPPTIDQIEAVALAGEKMPEKSTYFFPKLTSGLLFSPFDE
;
A
#
# COMPACT_ATOMS: atom_id res chain seq x y z
N MET A 1 20.12 -12.37 -39.92
CA MET A 1 20.75 -11.83 -38.70
C MET A 1 20.01 -10.55 -38.37
N THR A 2 18.92 -10.67 -37.61
CA THR A 2 18.09 -9.54 -37.17
C THR A 2 18.26 -9.45 -35.68
N THR A 3 18.99 -8.43 -35.24
CA THR A 3 19.25 -8.14 -33.83
C THR A 3 17.94 -7.58 -33.24
N LEU A 4 17.32 -8.33 -32.34
CA LEU A 4 16.27 -7.79 -31.47
C LEU A 4 16.95 -6.81 -30.52
N VAL A 5 16.55 -5.55 -30.61
CA VAL A 5 16.85 -4.56 -29.57
C VAL A 5 15.99 -4.95 -28.39
N GLU A 6 16.59 -5.56 -27.37
CA GLU A 6 15.96 -5.71 -26.06
C GLU A 6 15.76 -4.29 -25.53
N GLY A 7 14.55 -3.77 -25.69
CA GLY A 7 14.14 -2.56 -24.98
C GLY A 7 14.20 -2.84 -23.48
N GLU A 8 14.64 -1.85 -22.71
CA GLU A 8 14.62 -1.90 -21.24
C GLU A 8 13.27 -2.44 -20.77
N PRO A 9 13.24 -3.39 -19.81
CA PRO A 9 11.98 -3.95 -19.33
C PRO A 9 11.10 -2.81 -18.85
N GLU A 10 9.89 -2.73 -19.39
CA GLU A 10 8.87 -1.80 -18.91
C GLU A 10 8.78 -1.91 -17.39
N PRO A 11 8.82 -0.79 -16.65
CA PRO A 11 8.87 -0.82 -15.20
C PRO A 11 7.65 -1.59 -14.67
N GLY A 12 7.89 -2.62 -13.86
CA GLY A 12 6.84 -3.45 -13.30
C GLY A 12 5.81 -2.63 -12.51
N PRO A 13 4.60 -3.18 -12.27
CA PRO A 13 3.44 -2.45 -11.75
C PRO A 13 3.67 -1.78 -10.38
N LEU A 14 4.71 -2.19 -9.63
CA LEU A 14 5.11 -1.58 -8.36
C LEU A 14 5.96 -0.30 -8.48
N ALA A 15 6.53 0.00 -9.65
CA ALA A 15 7.55 1.04 -9.81
C ALA A 15 7.06 2.48 -9.53
N GLY A 16 5.76 2.71 -9.44
CA GLY A 16 5.14 4.02 -9.16
C GLY A 16 4.46 4.13 -7.79
N LEU A 17 4.56 3.11 -6.93
CA LEU A 17 3.89 3.08 -5.64
C LEU A 17 4.82 3.53 -4.52
N ASP A 18 4.46 4.62 -3.83
CA ASP A 18 5.20 5.12 -2.66
C ASP A 18 5.30 4.03 -1.57
N THR A 19 4.25 3.21 -1.44
CA THR A 19 4.21 2.10 -0.49
C THR A 19 5.19 0.98 -0.84
N ALA A 20 5.53 0.79 -2.12
CA ALA A 20 6.54 -0.20 -2.54
C ALA A 20 7.95 0.25 -2.14
N VAL A 21 8.21 1.55 -2.03
CA VAL A 21 9.47 2.08 -1.49
C VAL A 21 9.52 1.85 0.02
N ILE A 22 8.43 2.15 0.73
CA ILE A 22 8.33 1.99 2.19
C ILE A 22 8.50 0.53 2.62
N ASP A 23 7.89 -0.41 1.90
CA ASP A 23 7.94 -1.85 2.21
C ASP A 23 9.36 -2.43 2.14
N ARG A 24 10.25 -1.81 1.36
CA ARG A 24 11.68 -2.17 1.29
C ARG A 24 12.49 -1.65 2.47
N LEU A 25 11.95 -0.73 3.25
CA LEU A 25 12.60 -0.20 4.45
C LEU A 25 12.30 -1.13 5.63
N SER A 26 13.34 -1.56 6.34
CA SER A 26 13.19 -2.31 7.59
C SER A 26 12.71 -1.38 8.70
N LEU A 27 11.41 -1.09 8.71
CA LEU A 27 10.79 -0.15 9.65
C LEU A 27 10.45 -0.86 10.97
N THR A 28 11.35 -0.76 11.95
CA THR A 28 11.06 -1.14 13.34
C THR A 28 10.48 0.07 14.09
N GLY A 29 9.48 -0.17 14.95
CA GLY A 29 8.87 0.90 15.76
C GLY A 29 7.91 1.85 15.01
N VAL A 30 7.56 1.54 13.75
CA VAL A 30 6.63 2.35 12.95
C VAL A 30 5.19 1.89 13.13
N ARG A 31 4.27 2.84 13.30
CA ARG A 31 2.82 2.63 13.35
C ARG A 31 2.18 3.11 12.05
N PHE A 32 1.03 2.54 11.70
CA PHE A 32 0.30 2.86 10.48
C PHE A 32 -1.12 3.30 10.83
N THR A 33 -1.57 4.41 10.24
CA THR A 33 -2.96 4.87 10.31
C THR A 33 -3.42 5.33 8.92
N PRO A 34 -4.67 5.01 8.51
CA PRO A 34 -5.26 5.57 7.30
C PRO A 34 -5.74 7.03 7.48
N SER A 35 -5.68 7.58 8.69
CA SER A 35 -6.17 8.92 9.02
C SER A 35 -5.02 9.92 9.11
N ILE A 36 -5.05 10.93 8.26
CA ILE A 36 -4.10 12.05 8.30
C ILE A 36 -4.19 12.78 9.65
N ALA A 37 -5.41 13.04 10.13
CA ALA A 37 -5.62 13.75 11.39
C ALA A 37 -5.05 12.98 12.61
N GLU A 38 -5.13 11.65 12.59
CA GLU A 38 -4.52 10.83 13.64
C GLU A 38 -3.00 10.89 13.57
N ALA A 39 -2.41 10.79 12.37
CA ALA A 39 -0.97 10.92 12.18
C ALA A 39 -0.44 12.29 12.66
N GLU A 40 -1.14 13.37 12.33
CA GLU A 40 -0.82 14.72 12.81
C GLU A 40 -0.88 14.82 14.34
N HIS A 41 -1.91 14.23 14.95
CA HIS A 41 -2.08 14.23 16.39
C HIS A 41 -1.00 13.44 17.12
N GLU A 42 -0.57 12.29 16.58
CA GLU A 42 0.52 11.49 17.15
C GLU A 42 1.84 12.27 17.19
N VAL A 43 2.14 13.04 16.15
CA VAL A 43 3.33 13.91 16.11
C VAL A 43 3.17 15.10 17.06
N ALA A 44 2.04 15.80 17.01
CA ALA A 44 1.77 16.96 17.85
C ALA A 44 1.79 16.64 19.36
N SER A 45 1.40 15.42 19.73
CA SER A 45 1.42 14.94 21.12
C SER A 45 2.76 14.36 21.58
N GLY A 46 3.76 14.28 20.69
CA GLY A 46 5.08 13.70 20.99
C GLY A 46 5.07 12.18 21.10
N ARG A 47 3.98 11.49 20.73
CA ARG A 47 3.91 10.02 20.69
C ARG A 47 4.58 9.43 19.46
N ALA A 48 4.79 10.23 18.42
CA ALA A 48 5.62 9.94 17.27
C ALA A 48 6.60 11.10 17.02
N GLU A 49 7.80 10.78 16.55
CA GLU A 49 8.81 11.79 16.20
C GLU A 49 8.50 12.48 14.87
N ALA A 50 7.93 11.73 13.93
CA ALA A 50 7.51 12.22 12.62
C ALA A 50 6.39 11.35 12.04
N ALA A 51 5.71 11.88 11.03
CA ALA A 51 4.75 11.15 10.21
C ALA A 51 5.10 11.32 8.73
N PHE A 52 4.94 10.25 7.96
CA PHE A 52 5.13 10.23 6.51
C PHE A 52 3.78 9.98 5.84
N LEU A 53 3.32 10.95 5.04
CA LEU A 53 2.11 10.81 4.25
C LEU A 53 2.49 10.32 2.86
N VAL A 54 1.84 9.24 2.42
CA VAL A 54 2.07 8.65 1.10
C VAL A 54 0.84 8.73 0.24
N ARG A 55 1.04 8.76 -1.09
CA ARG A 55 -0.07 8.74 -2.03
C ARG A 55 -0.78 7.39 -1.95
N PRO A 56 -2.11 7.37 -1.82
CA PRO A 56 -2.86 6.12 -1.87
C PRO A 56 -2.76 5.52 -3.29
N PRO A 57 -2.67 4.18 -3.42
CA PRO A 57 -2.76 3.53 -4.72
C PRO A 57 -4.14 3.76 -5.34
N THR A 58 -4.16 4.00 -6.65
CA THR A 58 -5.39 4.06 -7.45
C THR A 58 -5.94 2.66 -7.73
N ILE A 59 -7.21 2.56 -8.14
CA ILE A 59 -7.81 1.28 -8.53
C ILE A 59 -7.07 0.66 -9.71
N ASP A 60 -6.72 1.46 -10.73
CA ASP A 60 -5.99 0.99 -11.91
C ASP A 60 -4.62 0.40 -11.53
N GLN A 61 -3.92 1.00 -10.56
CA GLN A 61 -2.65 0.46 -10.05
C GLN A 61 -2.86 -0.86 -9.30
N ILE A 62 -3.92 -0.98 -8.50
CA ILE A 62 -4.25 -2.22 -7.79
C ILE A 62 -4.59 -3.33 -8.79
N GLU A 63 -5.36 -3.03 -9.82
CA GLU A 63 -5.71 -3.96 -10.89
C GLU A 63 -4.46 -4.40 -11.65
N ALA A 64 -3.58 -3.47 -12.03
CA ALA A 64 -2.34 -3.77 -12.73
C ALA A 64 -1.44 -4.74 -11.93
N VAL A 65 -1.29 -4.50 -10.61
CA VAL A 65 -0.53 -5.41 -9.73
C VAL A 65 -1.18 -6.79 -9.67
N ALA A 66 -2.51 -6.87 -9.55
CA ALA A 66 -3.22 -8.14 -9.48
C ALA A 66 -3.15 -8.94 -10.80
N LEU A 67 -3.30 -8.27 -11.95
CA LEU A 67 -3.19 -8.88 -13.28
C LEU A 67 -1.78 -9.39 -13.58
N ALA A 68 -0.76 -8.74 -13.02
CA ALA A 68 0.63 -9.21 -13.08
C ALA A 68 0.90 -10.42 -12.18
N GLY A 69 -0.06 -10.84 -11.35
CA GLY A 69 0.14 -11.90 -10.36
C GLY A 69 1.05 -11.49 -9.20
N GLU A 70 1.28 -10.19 -9.01
CA GLU A 70 2.12 -9.64 -7.96
C GLU A 70 1.30 -9.36 -6.69
N LYS A 71 2.01 -9.19 -5.56
CA LYS A 71 1.39 -8.86 -4.28
C LYS A 71 1.56 -7.37 -3.99
N MET A 72 0.48 -6.73 -3.55
CA MET A 72 0.53 -5.35 -3.04
C MET A 72 1.48 -5.25 -1.83
N PRO A 73 2.26 -4.16 -1.69
CA PRO A 73 3.07 -3.90 -0.51
C PRO A 73 2.25 -3.91 0.77
N GLU A 74 2.84 -4.20 1.92
CA GLU A 74 2.06 -4.27 3.15
C GLU A 74 1.46 -2.92 3.54
N LYS A 75 0.24 -2.96 4.11
CA LYS A 75 -0.44 -1.79 4.69
C LYS A 75 -0.60 -0.63 3.69
N SER A 76 -0.65 -0.96 2.39
CA SER A 76 -0.72 -0.03 1.27
C SER A 76 -2.14 0.31 0.83
N THR A 77 -3.14 -0.47 1.22
CA THR A 77 -4.54 -0.28 0.82
C THR A 77 -5.47 -0.26 2.03
N TYR A 78 -6.39 0.70 2.04
CA TYR A 78 -7.47 0.79 3.03
C TYR A 78 -8.83 0.88 2.33
N PHE A 79 -9.43 -0.27 2.04
CA PHE A 79 -10.78 -0.33 1.47
C PHE A 79 -11.83 -0.04 2.54
N PHE A 80 -12.64 0.99 2.32
CA PHE A 80 -13.74 1.38 3.20
C PHE A 80 -15.04 1.64 2.40
N PRO A 81 -16.19 1.09 2.83
CA PRO A 81 -16.34 0.10 3.91
C PRO A 81 -15.64 -1.21 3.55
N LYS A 82 -15.25 -1.99 4.56
CA LYS A 82 -14.69 -3.33 4.34
C LYS A 82 -15.75 -4.20 3.66
N LEU A 83 -15.32 -5.10 2.77
CA LEU A 83 -16.21 -6.01 2.07
C LEU A 83 -17.08 -6.77 3.08
N THR A 84 -18.39 -6.62 2.96
CA THR A 84 -19.38 -7.25 3.85
C THR A 84 -19.37 -8.76 3.78
N SER A 85 -18.78 -9.35 2.73
CA SER A 85 -18.56 -10.80 2.63
C SER A 85 -17.78 -11.36 3.82
N GLY A 86 -16.90 -10.57 4.46
CA GLY A 86 -16.22 -10.97 5.70
C GLY A 86 -17.18 -11.30 6.85
N LEU A 87 -18.34 -10.64 6.91
CA LEU A 87 -19.39 -10.90 7.91
C LEU A 87 -20.22 -12.14 7.57
N LEU A 88 -20.24 -12.58 6.30
CA LEU A 88 -20.93 -13.80 5.88
C LEU A 88 -20.12 -15.05 6.20
N PHE A 89 -18.78 -14.97 6.11
CA PHE A 89 -17.88 -16.09 6.39
C PHE A 89 -17.37 -16.13 7.85
N SER A 90 -17.62 -15.07 8.62
CA SER A 90 -17.36 -15.00 10.06
C SER A 90 -18.53 -14.26 10.73
N PRO A 91 -19.64 -14.96 11.07
CA PRO A 91 -20.75 -14.34 11.77
C PRO A 91 -20.26 -13.72 13.09
N PHE A 92 -20.78 -12.54 13.39
CA PHE A 92 -20.54 -11.85 14.64
C PHE A 92 -21.32 -12.60 15.72
N ASP A 93 -20.65 -13.36 16.57
CA ASP A 93 -21.26 -13.82 17.81
C ASP A 93 -21.32 -12.60 18.75
N GLU A 94 -22.54 -12.20 19.15
CA GLU A 94 -22.78 -11.08 20.08
C GLU A 94 -22.14 -11.29 21.46
#